data_AF-A0A8B2ZK73-F1
#
_entry.id   AF-A0A8B2ZK73-F1
#
_cell.length_a   1.000
_cell.length_b   1.000
_cell.length_c   1.000
_cell.angle_alpha   90.00
_cell.angle_beta   90.00
_cell.angle_gamma   90.00
#
_symmetry.space_group_name_H-M   'P 1'
#
loop_
_entity.id
_entity.type
_entity.pdbx_description
1 polymer ?
#
loop_
_entity_poly.entity_id
_entity_poly.type
_entity_poly.pdbx_seq_one_letter_code
_entity_poly.pdbx_strand_id
1 'polypeptide(L)'
;MAQSYKHNNLTNEPMSRKHEFMYVAKVSALESKVIAKLTQIPVEIIREWQTHRDFEQAEKQYLEQLEKKFYYLIMKESKHQARRVRLKTRIIEQQRAKHELMAKEIDSKRMKEIIEETHPKVRNYKKA
;
A
#
# COMPACT_ATOMS: atom_id res chain seq x y z
N MET A 1 -9.87 39.88 50.59
CA MET A 1 -9.44 38.59 51.17
C MET A 1 -8.65 37.84 50.11
N ALA A 2 -7.32 37.79 50.24
CA ALA A 2 -6.44 37.15 49.28
C ALA A 2 -6.55 35.63 49.43
N GLN A 3 -6.98 34.92 48.38
CA GLN A 3 -6.95 33.47 48.34
C GLN A 3 -5.48 33.03 48.29
N SER A 4 -4.98 32.54 49.43
CA SER A 4 -3.69 31.88 49.53
C SER A 4 -3.78 30.55 48.78
N TYR A 5 -3.15 30.49 47.62
CA TYR A 5 -2.91 29.24 46.92
C TYR A 5 -1.87 28.46 47.73
N LYS A 6 -2.35 27.57 48.60
CA LYS A 6 -1.50 26.56 49.22
C LYS A 6 -0.82 25.77 48.11
N HIS A 7 0.50 25.91 48.00
CA HIS A 7 1.33 25.03 47.19
C HIS A 7 1.24 23.63 47.79
N ASN A 8 0.23 22.87 47.37
CA ASN A 8 0.11 21.46 47.69
C ASN A 8 1.15 20.71 46.86
N ASN A 9 2.12 20.16 47.59
CA ASN A 9 3.03 19.08 47.25
C ASN A 9 2.73 18.41 45.90
N LEU A 10 3.65 18.63 44.96
CA LEU A 10 3.80 17.85 43.73
C LEU A 10 3.93 16.37 44.10
N THR A 11 2.81 15.65 44.10
CA THR A 11 2.81 14.21 43.91
C THR A 11 3.35 13.97 42.51
N ASN A 12 4.55 13.38 42.40
CA ASN A 12 5.17 12.92 41.16
C ASN A 12 4.43 11.70 40.58
N GLU A 13 3.10 11.75 40.52
CA GLU A 13 2.36 10.85 39.64
C GLU A 13 2.48 11.40 38.22
N PRO A 14 2.85 10.58 37.23
CA PRO A 14 2.84 11.04 35.85
C PRO A 14 1.42 11.47 35.52
N MET A 15 1.23 12.77 35.23
CA MET A 15 -0.06 13.24 34.73
C MET A 15 -0.42 12.35 33.54
N SER A 16 -1.58 11.67 33.62
CA SER A 16 -2.10 10.96 32.45
C SER A 16 -2.13 11.94 31.27
N ARG A 17 -1.75 11.50 30.06
CA ARG A 17 -1.68 12.36 28.86
C ARG A 17 -2.95 13.22 28.65
N LYS A 18 -4.11 12.72 29.10
CA LYS A 18 -5.38 13.45 29.12
C LYS A 18 -5.34 14.71 30.00
N HIS A 19 -4.69 14.65 31.16
CA HIS A 19 -4.51 15.77 32.09
C HIS A 19 -3.47 16.79 31.58
N GLU A 20 -2.34 16.33 31.02
CA GLU A 20 -1.38 17.24 30.36
C GLU A 20 -2.04 17.99 29.21
N PHE A 21 -2.81 17.26 28.38
CA PHE A 21 -3.59 17.85 27.31
C PHE A 21 -4.62 18.85 27.82
N MET A 22 -5.45 18.48 28.80
CA MET A 22 -6.47 19.37 29.39
C MET A 22 -5.86 20.61 30.07
N TYR A 23 -4.69 20.48 30.67
CA TYR A 23 -3.97 21.61 31.26
C TYR A 23 -3.44 22.56 30.18
N VAL A 24 -2.71 22.05 29.18
CA VAL A 24 -2.23 22.86 28.05
C VAL A 24 -3.42 23.52 27.34
N ALA A 25 -4.47 22.77 27.05
CA ALA A 25 -5.74 23.22 26.49
C ALA A 25 -6.41 24.38 27.26
N LYS A 26 -6.43 24.33 28.59
CA LYS A 26 -7.06 25.36 29.44
C LYS A 26 -6.20 26.61 29.57
N VAL A 27 -4.88 26.48 29.54
CA VAL A 27 -3.93 27.58 29.75
C VAL A 27 -3.54 28.27 28.44
N SER A 28 -3.75 27.62 27.29
CA SER A 28 -3.22 28.10 26.03
C SER A 28 -4.28 28.63 25.06
N ALA A 29 -4.15 29.90 24.68
CA ALA A 29 -4.68 30.46 23.43
C ALA A 29 -3.77 30.09 22.24
N LEU A 30 -3.10 28.93 22.30
CA LEU A 30 -2.10 28.52 21.32
C LEU A 30 -2.75 27.89 20.09
N GLU A 31 -2.10 28.04 18.94
CA GLU A 31 -2.49 27.38 17.70
C GLU A 31 -2.46 25.85 17.86
N SER A 32 -3.37 25.14 17.18
CA SER A 32 -3.50 23.68 17.26
C SER A 32 -2.20 22.94 16.93
N LYS A 33 -1.38 23.49 16.02
CA LYS A 33 -0.06 22.94 15.64
C LYS A 33 0.94 22.97 16.79
N VAL A 34 0.93 24.04 17.58
CA VAL A 34 1.84 24.20 18.72
C VAL A 34 1.45 23.23 19.82
N ILE A 35 0.15 23.11 20.09
CA ILE A 35 -0.37 22.12 21.05
C ILE A 35 0.00 20.70 20.60
N ALA A 36 -0.17 20.37 19.32
CA ALA A 36 0.18 19.05 18.78
C ALA A 36 1.64 18.69 18.99
N LYS A 37 2.54 19.66 18.81
CA LYS A 37 3.98 19.45 19.02
C LYS A 37 4.30 19.20 20.49
N LEU A 38 3.63 19.92 21.40
CA LEU A 38 3.85 19.79 22.85
C LEU A 38 3.27 18.48 23.41
N THR A 39 2.09 18.08 22.96
CA THR A 39 1.36 16.92 23.51
C THR A 39 1.58 15.64 22.71
N GLN A 40 2.21 15.74 21.54
CA GLN A 40 2.36 14.65 20.57
C GLN A 40 1.03 14.06 20.09
N ILE A 41 -0.08 14.80 20.26
CA ILE A 41 -1.40 14.41 19.77
C ILE A 41 -1.56 14.92 18.33
N PRO A 42 -2.15 14.14 17.41
CA PRO A 42 -2.47 14.58 16.06
C PRO A 42 -3.20 15.94 16.03
N VAL A 43 -2.79 16.79 15.10
CA VAL A 43 -3.34 18.16 14.93
C VAL A 43 -4.84 18.11 14.67
N GLU A 44 -5.32 17.08 13.96
CA GLU A 44 -6.72 16.88 13.64
C GLU A 44 -7.57 16.67 14.88
N ILE A 45 -7.12 15.83 15.83
CA ILE A 45 -7.81 15.61 17.11
C ILE A 45 -7.89 16.93 17.89
N ILE A 46 -6.80 17.70 17.90
CA ILE A 46 -6.73 18.96 18.64
C ILE A 46 -7.67 20.01 18.05
N ARG A 47 -7.74 20.11 16.72
CA ARG A 47 -8.66 21.04 16.03
C ARG A 47 -10.11 20.71 16.31
N GLU A 48 -10.45 19.43 16.21
CA GLU A 48 -11.81 18.96 16.46
C GLU A 48 -12.19 19.20 17.93
N TRP A 49 -11.28 18.89 18.86
CA TRP A 49 -11.46 19.19 20.28
C TRP A 49 -11.58 20.70 20.55
N GLN A 50 -10.78 21.56 19.91
CA GLN A 50 -10.89 23.02 20.09
C GLN A 50 -12.26 23.55 19.63
N THR A 51 -12.85 22.90 18.63
CA THR A 51 -14.14 23.26 18.05
C THR A 51 -15.31 22.75 18.89
N HIS A 52 -15.26 21.48 19.31
CA HIS A 52 -16.39 20.78 19.94
C HIS A 52 -16.25 20.58 21.45
N ARG A 53 -15.06 20.85 22.01
CA ARG A 53 -14.70 20.66 23.43
C ARG A 53 -14.89 19.24 23.97
N ASP A 54 -15.07 18.27 23.08
CA ASP A 54 -15.17 16.85 23.39
C ASP A 54 -13.98 16.10 22.76
N PHE A 55 -13.08 15.60 23.62
CA PHE A 55 -11.87 14.93 23.17
C PHE A 55 -12.13 13.48 22.74
N GLU A 56 -13.02 12.77 23.42
CA GLU A 56 -13.30 11.36 23.13
C GLU A 56 -14.00 11.22 21.79
N GLN A 57 -14.92 12.16 21.49
CA GLN A 57 -15.55 12.23 20.18
C GLN A 57 -14.55 12.61 19.08
N ALA A 58 -13.65 13.57 19.33
CA ALA A 58 -12.60 13.96 18.38
C ALA A 58 -11.63 12.82 18.06
N GLU A 59 -11.20 12.08 19.09
CA GLU A 59 -10.34 10.91 18.95
C GLU A 59 -11.05 9.80 18.13
N LYS A 60 -12.31 9.51 18.45
CA LYS A 60 -13.11 8.52 17.73
C LYS A 60 -13.24 8.87 16.24
N GLN A 61 -13.59 10.10 15.92
CA GLN A 61 -13.71 10.55 14.53
C GLN A 61 -12.38 10.46 13.77
N TYR A 62 -11.27 10.82 14.43
CA TYR A 62 -9.95 10.70 13.83
C TYR A 62 -9.59 9.24 13.50
N LEU A 63 -9.87 8.32 14.42
CA LEU A 63 -9.65 6.88 14.21
C LEU A 63 -10.51 6.34 13.06
N GLU A 64 -11.78 6.71 12.97
CA GLU A 64 -12.65 6.32 11.86
C GLU A 64 -12.14 6.85 10.50
N GLN A 65 -11.63 8.09 10.47
CA GLN A 65 -11.02 8.64 9.25
C GLN A 65 -9.73 7.91 8.86
N LEU A 66 -8.90 7.53 9.84
CA LEU A 66 -7.71 6.73 9.60
C LEU A 66 -8.08 5.37 9.02
N GLU A 67 -9.06 4.69 9.61
CA GLU A 67 -9.53 3.38 9.15
C GLU A 67 -10.00 3.45 7.68
N LYS A 68 -10.80 4.47 7.33
CA LYS A 68 -11.23 4.71 5.95
C LYS A 68 -10.06 4.91 4.99
N LYS A 69 -9.04 5.68 5.39
CA LYS A 69 -7.82 5.89 4.59
C LYS A 69 -7.04 4.60 4.41
N PHE A 70 -6.87 3.81 5.47
CA PHE A 70 -6.21 2.51 5.41
C PHE A 70 -6.95 1.54 4.49
N TYR A 71 -8.27 1.45 4.62
CA TYR A 71 -9.09 0.60 3.76
C TYR A 71 -8.93 0.96 2.28
N TYR A 72 -8.96 2.25 1.95
CA TYR A 72 -8.73 2.73 0.58
C TYR A 72 -7.35 2.32 0.04
N LEU A 73 -6.29 2.46 0.85
CA LEU A 73 -4.94 2.07 0.46
C LEU A 73 -4.83 0.55 0.21
N ILE A 74 -5.43 -0.26 1.09
CA ILE A 74 -5.48 -1.73 0.94
C ILE A 74 -6.20 -2.10 -0.37
N MET A 75 -7.34 -1.49 -0.65
CA MET A 75 -8.07 -1.72 -1.89
C MET A 75 -7.26 -1.34 -3.13
N LYS A 76 -6.57 -0.20 -3.10
CA LYS A 76 -5.75 0.28 -4.21
C LYS A 76 -4.59 -0.69 -4.48
N GLU A 77 -3.90 -1.14 -3.43
CA GLU A 77 -2.80 -2.08 -3.57
C GLU A 77 -3.28 -3.47 -4.02
N SER A 78 -4.41 -3.95 -3.51
CA SER A 78 -5.03 -5.20 -3.96
C SER A 78 -5.33 -5.18 -5.46
N LYS A 79 -5.92 -4.09 -5.98
CA LYS A 79 -6.15 -3.91 -7.43
C LYS A 79 -4.85 -3.91 -8.22
N HIS A 80 -3.80 -3.28 -7.70
CA HIS A 80 -2.49 -3.25 -8.33
C HIS A 80 -1.86 -4.65 -8.41
N GLN A 81 -1.90 -5.41 -7.31
CA GLN A 81 -1.39 -6.79 -7.27
C GLN A 81 -2.16 -7.70 -8.23
N ALA A 82 -3.49 -7.60 -8.29
CA ALA A 82 -4.30 -8.38 -9.23
C ALA A 82 -3.90 -8.11 -10.70
N ARG A 83 -3.62 -6.85 -11.07
CA ARG A 83 -3.12 -6.49 -12.41
C ARG A 83 -1.75 -7.11 -12.69
N ARG A 84 -0.83 -7.08 -11.72
CA ARG A 84 0.50 -7.69 -11.84
C ARG A 84 0.41 -9.20 -12.07
N VAL A 85 -0.46 -9.89 -11.33
CA VAL A 85 -0.68 -11.33 -11.49
C VAL A 85 -1.19 -11.62 -12.91
N ARG A 86 -2.22 -10.92 -13.38
CA ARG A 86 -2.74 -11.10 -14.75
C ARG A 86 -1.68 -10.88 -15.83
N LEU A 87 -0.85 -9.85 -15.67
CA LEU A 87 0.23 -9.57 -16.61
C LEU A 87 1.26 -10.70 -16.62
N LYS A 88 1.67 -11.20 -15.44
CA LYS A 88 2.59 -12.35 -15.34
C LYS A 88 2.01 -13.59 -16.01
N THR A 89 0.73 -13.90 -15.77
CA THR A 89 0.06 -15.03 -16.43
C THR A 89 0.09 -14.90 -17.95
N ARG A 90 -0.23 -13.70 -18.48
CA ARG A 90 -0.20 -13.44 -19.92
C ARG A 90 1.20 -13.61 -20.53
N ILE A 91 2.25 -13.17 -19.82
CA ILE A 91 3.65 -13.36 -20.26
C ILE A 91 3.98 -14.85 -20.33
N ILE A 92 3.59 -15.64 -19.33
CA ILE A 92 3.82 -17.09 -19.30
C ILE A 92 3.10 -17.78 -20.47
N GLU A 93 1.84 -17.41 -20.74
CA GLU A 93 1.08 -17.94 -21.88
C GLU A 93 1.75 -17.60 -23.22
N GLN A 94 2.20 -16.36 -23.40
CA GLN A 94 2.93 -15.95 -24.60
C GLN A 94 4.24 -16.71 -24.78
N GLN A 95 4.98 -16.94 -23.69
CA GLN A 95 6.20 -17.74 -23.73
C GLN A 95 5.91 -19.19 -24.12
N ARG A 96 4.86 -19.81 -23.55
CA ARG A 96 4.43 -21.16 -23.92
C ARG A 96 4.05 -21.26 -25.40
N ALA A 97 3.25 -20.33 -25.90
CA ALA A 97 2.86 -20.28 -27.31
C ALA A 97 4.08 -20.11 -28.24
N LYS A 98 5.05 -19.26 -27.86
CA LYS A 98 6.31 -19.12 -28.58
C LYS A 98 7.10 -20.43 -28.62
N HIS A 99 7.22 -21.13 -27.50
CA HIS A 99 7.91 -22.42 -27.45
C HIS A 99 7.21 -23.48 -28.31
N GLU A 100 5.88 -23.52 -28.32
CA GLU A 100 5.12 -24.44 -29.15
C GLU A 100 5.31 -24.18 -30.65
N LEU A 101 5.33 -22.90 -31.06
CA LEU A 101 5.62 -22.53 -32.45
C LEU A 101 7.05 -22.92 -32.86
N MET A 102 8.03 -22.67 -31.99
CA MET A 102 9.42 -23.08 -32.24
C MET A 102 9.54 -24.61 -32.37
N ALA A 103 8.84 -25.38 -31.54
CA ALA A 103 8.83 -26.85 -31.64
C ALA A 103 8.25 -27.31 -32.99
N LYS A 104 7.11 -26.75 -33.41
CA LYS A 104 6.50 -27.05 -34.73
C LYS A 104 7.43 -26.69 -35.90
N GLU A 105 8.16 -25.58 -35.79
CA GLU A 105 9.14 -25.18 -36.82
C GLU A 105 10.32 -26.17 -36.90
N ILE A 106 10.84 -26.62 -35.75
CA ILE A 106 11.89 -27.64 -35.68
C ILE A 106 11.41 -28.96 -36.30
N ASP A 107 10.21 -29.42 -35.92
CA ASP A 107 9.63 -30.65 -36.46
C ASP A 107 9.40 -30.55 -37.97
N SER A 108 8.95 -29.38 -38.46
CA SER A 108 8.79 -29.14 -39.90
C SER A 108 10.12 -29.15 -40.66
N LYS A 109 11.18 -28.53 -40.11
CA LYS A 109 12.53 -28.56 -40.70
C LYS A 109 13.07 -29.98 -40.76
N ARG A 110 12.95 -30.73 -39.67
CA ARG A 110 13.37 -32.13 -39.60
C ARG A 110 12.61 -33.01 -40.60
N MET A 111 11.31 -32.80 -40.77
CA MET A 111 10.51 -33.53 -41.76
C MET A 111 10.96 -33.22 -43.20
N LYS A 112 11.29 -31.95 -43.50
CA LYS A 112 11.83 -31.57 -44.83
C LYS A 112 13.18 -32.24 -45.11
N GLU A 113 14.08 -32.26 -44.14
CA GLU A 113 15.38 -32.94 -44.26
C GLU A 113 15.21 -34.44 -44.54
N ILE A 114 14.31 -35.13 -43.80
CA ILE A 114 13.99 -36.54 -44.04
C ILE A 114 13.47 -36.76 -45.47
N ILE A 115 12.58 -35.88 -45.96
CA ILE A 115 12.04 -35.97 -47.31
C ILE A 115 13.14 -35.78 -48.37
N GLU A 116 14.07 -34.85 -48.17
CA GLU A 116 15.21 -34.64 -49.07
C GLU A 116 16.18 -35.83 -49.08
N GLU A 117 16.45 -36.44 -47.93
CA GLU A 117 17.29 -37.64 -47.83
C GLU A 117 16.63 -38.89 -48.45
N THR A 118 15.30 -39.01 -48.31
CA THR A 118 14.55 -40.18 -48.80
C THR A 118 14.07 -40.03 -50.25
N HIS A 119 14.17 -38.83 -50.84
CA HIS A 119 13.84 -38.64 -52.25
C HIS A 119 14.81 -39.45 -53.14
N PRO A 120 14.29 -40.35 -54.01
CA PRO A 120 15.15 -41.11 -54.90
C PRO A 120 15.84 -40.14 -55.86
N LYS A 121 17.19 -40.11 -55.82
CA LYS A 121 17.99 -39.39 -56.81
C LYS A 121 17.67 -39.97 -58.18
N VAL A 122 16.81 -39.30 -58.95
CA VAL A 122 16.50 -39.67 -60.32
C VAL A 122 17.78 -39.53 -61.13
N ARG A 123 18.51 -40.64 -61.31
CA ARG A 123 19.59 -40.73 -62.29
C ARG A 123 18.92 -40.70 -63.66
N ASN A 124 18.96 -39.54 -64.30
CA ASN A 124 18.69 -39.44 -65.73
C ASN A 124 19.79 -40.23 -66.46
N TYR A 125 19.54 -41.50 -66.74
CA TYR A 125 20.33 -42.26 -67.69
C TYR A 125 20.12 -41.59 -69.05
N LYS A 126 21.15 -40.89 -69.56
CA LYS A 126 21.17 -40.43 -70.95
C LYS A 126 20.90 -41.66 -71.83
N LYS A 127 19.82 -41.62 -72.62
CA LYS A 127 19.58 -42.60 -73.68
C LYS A 127 20.73 -42.53 -74.68
N ALA A 128 21.14 -43.73 -75.11
CA ALA A 128 22.32 -44.04 -75.92
C ALA A 128 22.38 -43.27 -77.24
#